data_AF-A0A645I2E1-F1
#
_entry.id   AF-A0A645I2E1-F1
#
_cell.length_a   1.000
_cell.length_b   1.000
_cell.length_c   1.000
_cell.angle_alpha   90.00
_cell.angle_beta   90.00
_cell.angle_gamma   90.00
#
_symmetry.space_group_name_H-M   'P 1'
#
loop_
_entity.id
_entity.type
_entity.pdbx_description
1 polymer ?
#
loop_
_entity_poly.entity_id
_entity_poly.type
_entity_poly.pdbx_seq_one_letter_code
_entity_poly.pdbx_strand_id
1 'polypeptide(L)'
;MSVLKENKNLKSIKESRDQILPLLYLLLIPLGTISFMVFNFYLTGDFLAFVHGQAAWGRYHGNPVEFLIDGYKGNMYSTFESVFTVISLLIFLLFFKKVRFSYWLFAMYSILVPLSTGIQSMPRYILVIFPLYILFADISKKHLSEDLVTLFFALIQGFLMVFWTNGFNLVI
;
A
#
# COMPACT_ATOMS: atom_id res chain seq x y z
N MET A 1 -32.92 -35.92 37.74
CA MET A 1 -31.97 -34.81 37.96
C MET A 1 -30.62 -35.16 37.33
N SER A 2 -30.40 -34.97 36.01
CA SER A 2 -29.04 -34.93 35.40
C SER A 2 -29.06 -34.72 33.86
N VAL A 3 -29.70 -33.67 33.33
CA VAL A 3 -29.59 -33.35 31.89
C VAL A 3 -29.19 -31.89 31.62
N LEU A 4 -29.08 -31.04 32.64
CA LEU A 4 -28.71 -29.63 32.48
C LEU A 4 -27.22 -29.31 32.74
N LYS A 5 -26.37 -30.35 32.73
CA LYS A 5 -24.91 -30.19 32.86
C LYS A 5 -24.21 -30.36 31.51
N GLU A 6 -24.88 -29.93 30.43
CA GLU A 6 -24.26 -29.80 29.12
C GLU A 6 -23.26 -28.63 29.17
N ASN A 7 -22.08 -29.00 29.68
CA ASN A 7 -20.76 -28.57 29.28
C ASN A 7 -20.52 -27.06 29.14
N LYS A 8 -20.50 -26.35 30.27
CA LYS A 8 -19.72 -25.10 30.43
C LYS A 8 -18.30 -25.23 29.85
N ASN A 9 -17.67 -26.41 30.00
CA ASN A 9 -16.36 -26.71 29.43
C ASN A 9 -16.35 -26.73 27.89
N LEU A 10 -17.37 -27.30 27.22
CA LEU A 10 -17.42 -27.30 25.75
C LEU A 10 -17.69 -25.89 25.19
N LYS A 11 -18.53 -25.09 25.87
CA LYS A 11 -18.69 -23.67 25.53
C LYS A 11 -17.38 -22.90 25.67
N SER A 12 -16.66 -23.08 26.78
CA SER A 12 -15.36 -22.44 27.01
C SER A 12 -14.29 -22.83 26.00
N ILE A 13 -14.22 -24.11 25.60
CA ILE A 13 -13.28 -24.58 24.57
C ILE A 13 -13.64 -24.00 23.19
N LYS A 14 -14.94 -23.96 22.84
CA LYS A 14 -15.39 -23.40 21.56
C LYS A 14 -15.15 -21.90 21.49
N GLU A 15 -15.45 -21.16 22.56
CA GLU A 15 -15.16 -19.73 22.67
C GLU A 15 -13.66 -19.43 22.60
N SER A 16 -12.83 -20.24 23.25
CA SER A 16 -11.36 -20.11 23.18
C SER A 16 -10.82 -20.42 21.79
N ARG A 17 -11.37 -21.46 21.13
CA ARG A 17 -11.04 -21.82 19.74
C ARG A 17 -11.38 -20.69 18.77
N ASP A 18 -12.56 -20.11 18.89
CA ASP A 18 -13.03 -19.03 18.01
C ASP A 18 -12.20 -17.74 18.18
N GLN A 19 -11.54 -17.55 19.33
CA GLN A 19 -10.58 -16.46 19.57
C GLN A 19 -9.16 -16.79 19.07
N ILE A 20 -8.70 -18.03 19.22
CA ILE A 20 -7.32 -18.45 18.86
C ILE A 20 -7.15 -18.65 17.35
N LEU A 21 -8.16 -19.17 16.64
CA LEU A 21 -8.08 -19.40 15.19
C LEU A 21 -7.75 -18.12 14.39
N PRO A 22 -8.41 -16.98 14.62
CA PRO A 22 -8.03 -15.71 13.98
C PRO A 22 -6.59 -15.29 14.26
N LEU A 23 -6.10 -15.49 15.48
CA LEU A 23 -4.71 -15.21 15.85
C LEU A 23 -3.72 -16.10 15.08
N LEU A 24 -4.04 -17.39 14.92
CA LEU A 24 -3.23 -18.30 14.10
C LEU A 24 -3.20 -17.89 12.62
N TYR A 25 -4.31 -17.40 12.07
CA TYR A 25 -4.32 -16.86 10.71
C TYR A 25 -3.49 -15.58 10.59
N LEU A 26 -3.45 -14.74 11.63
CA LEU A 26 -2.61 -13.55 11.63
C LEU A 26 -1.10 -13.89 11.60
N LEU A 27 -0.70 -15.04 12.15
CA LEU A 27 0.68 -15.54 12.08
C LEU A 27 1.11 -15.92 10.66
N LEU A 28 0.18 -16.09 9.72
CA LEU A 28 0.54 -16.32 8.31
C LEU A 28 1.31 -15.14 7.71
N ILE A 29 1.08 -13.92 8.20
CA ILE A 29 1.77 -12.71 7.73
C ILE A 29 3.28 -12.79 8.01
N PRO A 30 3.74 -12.86 9.29
CA PRO A 30 5.17 -12.98 9.56
C PRO A 30 5.76 -14.29 9.05
N LEU A 31 4.98 -15.39 9.02
CA LEU A 31 5.45 -16.67 8.50
C LEU A 31 5.77 -16.60 6.99
N GLY A 32 4.95 -15.90 6.21
CA GLY A 32 5.23 -15.66 4.79
C GLY A 32 6.52 -14.84 4.60
N THR A 33 6.68 -13.77 5.38
CA THR A 33 7.90 -12.95 5.35
C THR A 33 9.15 -13.74 5.73
N ILE A 34 9.10 -14.51 6.82
CA ILE A 34 10.22 -15.35 7.27
C ILE A 34 10.54 -16.42 6.22
N SER A 35 9.53 -17.04 5.62
CA SER A 35 9.75 -18.03 4.56
C SER A 35 10.48 -17.43 3.36
N PHE A 36 10.14 -16.20 2.97
CA PHE A 36 10.84 -15.47 1.91
C PHE A 36 12.28 -15.08 2.32
N MET A 37 12.50 -14.68 3.56
CA MET A 37 13.85 -14.40 4.09
C MET A 37 14.74 -15.65 4.05
N VAL A 38 14.19 -16.80 4.48
CA VAL A 38 14.89 -18.10 4.41
C VAL A 38 15.20 -18.47 2.96
N PHE A 39 14.25 -18.28 2.04
CA PHE A 39 14.48 -18.49 0.61
C PHE A 39 15.60 -17.60 0.05
N ASN A 40 15.63 -16.31 0.41
CA ASN A 40 16.74 -15.42 0.05
C ASN A 40 18.07 -15.94 0.59
N PHE A 41 18.12 -16.37 1.85
CA PHE A 41 19.34 -16.92 2.44
C PHE A 41 19.86 -18.16 1.70
N TYR A 42 18.98 -19.06 1.27
CA TYR A 42 19.39 -20.22 0.47
C TYR A 42 19.97 -19.85 -0.90
N LEU A 43 19.51 -18.75 -1.51
CA LEU A 43 19.96 -18.30 -2.82
C LEU A 43 21.21 -17.42 -2.77
N THR A 44 21.32 -16.56 -1.77
CA THR A 44 22.32 -15.47 -1.74
C THR A 44 23.23 -15.50 -0.51
N GLY A 45 22.91 -16.30 0.51
CA GLY A 45 23.57 -16.28 1.82
C GLY A 45 23.13 -15.12 2.72
N ASP A 46 22.11 -14.34 2.34
CA ASP A 46 21.64 -13.17 3.07
C ASP A 46 20.11 -13.18 3.24
N PHE A 47 19.64 -13.21 4.50
CA PHE A 47 18.21 -13.19 4.84
C PHE A 47 17.50 -11.90 4.40
N LEU A 48 18.22 -10.79 4.37
CA LEU A 48 17.70 -9.45 4.03
C LEU A 48 18.15 -8.99 2.64
N ALA A 49 18.47 -9.93 1.74
CA ALA A 49 18.90 -9.61 0.39
C ALA A 49 17.94 -8.65 -0.36
N PHE A 50 16.63 -8.75 -0.11
CA PHE A 50 15.62 -7.85 -0.70
C PHE A 50 15.70 -6.40 -0.19
N VAL A 51 16.23 -6.19 1.02
CA VAL A 51 16.49 -4.87 1.62
C VAL A 51 17.81 -4.33 1.07
N HIS A 52 18.89 -5.10 1.18
CA HIS A 52 20.21 -4.66 0.73
C HIS A 52 20.27 -4.43 -0.78
N GLY A 53 19.50 -5.20 -1.55
CA GLY A 53 19.35 -5.02 -3.00
C GLY A 53 18.70 -3.69 -3.41
N GLN A 54 18.00 -2.98 -2.51
CA GLN A 54 17.44 -1.66 -2.81
C GLN A 54 18.52 -0.62 -3.15
N ALA A 55 19.73 -0.78 -2.63
CA ALA A 55 20.85 0.13 -2.91
C ALA A 55 21.20 0.16 -4.41
N ALA A 56 21.04 -0.96 -5.13
CA ALA A 56 21.27 -1.04 -6.57
C ALA A 56 20.28 -0.17 -7.39
N TRP A 57 19.13 0.17 -6.80
CA TRP A 57 18.12 1.06 -7.38
C TRP A 57 18.29 2.52 -6.93
N GLY A 58 19.39 2.84 -6.26
CA GLY A 58 19.63 4.18 -5.70
C GLY A 58 18.70 4.53 -4.53
N ARG A 59 18.09 3.54 -3.89
CA ARG A 59 17.24 3.73 -2.70
C ARG A 59 18.04 3.57 -1.43
N TYR A 60 17.87 4.51 -0.52
CA TYR A 60 18.49 4.53 0.80
C TYR A 60 17.57 5.26 1.78
N HIS A 61 17.73 4.96 3.07
CA HIS A 61 16.97 5.67 4.10
C HIS A 61 17.42 7.13 4.18
N GLY A 62 16.48 8.04 4.08
CA GLY A 62 16.73 9.47 4.08
C GLY A 62 15.53 10.28 4.53
N ASN A 63 15.66 11.60 4.47
CA ASN A 63 14.63 12.52 4.89
C ASN A 63 13.52 12.60 3.81
N PRO A 64 12.26 12.28 4.15
CA PRO A 64 11.13 12.37 3.20
C PRO A 64 10.98 13.74 2.54
N VAL A 65 11.28 14.82 3.27
CA VAL A 65 11.15 16.19 2.75
C VAL A 65 12.23 16.49 1.72
N GLU A 66 13.46 16.03 1.95
CA GLU A 66 14.56 16.17 0.99
C GLU A 66 14.24 15.44 -0.30
N PHE A 67 13.73 14.20 -0.22
CA PHE A 67 13.32 13.45 -1.41
C PHE A 67 12.22 14.15 -2.22
N LEU A 68 11.28 14.84 -1.59
CA LEU A 68 10.27 15.64 -2.29
C LEU A 68 10.88 16.85 -3.00
N ILE A 69 11.82 17.54 -2.35
CA ILE A 69 12.49 18.72 -2.91
C ILE A 69 13.40 18.33 -4.08
N ASP A 70 14.21 17.30 -3.89
CA ASP A 70 15.14 16.80 -4.89
C ASP A 70 14.40 16.17 -6.07
N GLY A 71 13.33 15.42 -5.80
CA GLY A 71 12.47 14.88 -6.83
C GLY A 71 11.80 15.99 -7.64
N TYR A 72 11.33 17.08 -7.01
CA TYR A 72 10.75 18.22 -7.71
C TYR A 72 11.74 18.91 -8.66
N LYS A 73 13.01 19.04 -8.25
CA LYS A 73 14.11 19.62 -9.05
C LYS A 73 14.70 18.65 -10.09
N GLY A 74 14.28 17.40 -10.07
CA GLY A 74 14.80 16.34 -10.93
C GLY A 74 14.28 16.41 -12.37
N ASN A 75 14.26 15.26 -13.02
CA ASN A 75 13.65 15.13 -14.35
C ASN A 75 12.12 15.19 -14.26
N MET A 76 11.45 15.29 -15.41
CA MET A 76 9.98 15.38 -15.49
C MET A 76 9.25 14.26 -14.75
N TYR A 77 9.79 13.04 -14.74
CA TYR A 77 9.19 11.90 -14.02
C TYR A 77 9.29 12.08 -12.51
N SER A 78 10.47 12.40 -11.99
CA SER A 78 10.69 12.68 -10.57
C SER A 78 9.87 13.87 -10.08
N THR A 79 9.73 14.91 -10.92
CA THR A 79 8.88 16.06 -10.62
C THR A 79 7.42 15.63 -10.51
N PHE A 80 6.92 14.82 -11.45
CA PHE A 80 5.57 14.27 -11.39
C PHE A 80 5.32 13.45 -10.12
N GLU A 81 6.24 12.54 -9.77
CA GLU A 81 6.13 11.72 -8.55
C GLU A 81 6.10 12.57 -7.28
N SER A 82 6.92 13.62 -7.23
CA SER A 82 6.97 14.57 -6.11
C SER A 82 5.67 15.36 -5.97
N VAL A 83 5.19 15.95 -7.08
CA VAL A 83 3.94 16.71 -7.09
C VAL A 83 2.76 15.81 -6.72
N PHE A 84 2.69 14.60 -7.28
CA PHE A 84 1.63 13.63 -6.96
C PHE A 84 1.63 13.26 -5.48
N THR A 85 2.82 13.06 -4.90
CA THR A 85 2.98 12.75 -3.47
C THR A 85 2.55 13.92 -2.59
N VAL A 86 3.00 15.14 -2.90
CA VAL A 86 2.61 16.35 -2.15
C VAL A 86 1.11 16.56 -2.20
N ILE A 87 0.48 16.47 -3.38
CA ILE A 87 -0.98 16.61 -3.53
C ILE A 87 -1.70 15.56 -2.67
N SER A 88 -1.23 14.32 -2.69
CA SER A 88 -1.85 13.23 -1.92
C SER A 88 -1.73 13.44 -0.41
N LEU A 89 -0.56 13.89 0.07
CA LEU A 89 -0.37 14.28 1.47
C LEU A 89 -1.30 15.44 1.85
N LEU A 90 -1.41 16.47 0.99
CA LEU A 90 -2.30 17.60 1.23
C LEU A 90 -3.77 17.16 1.31
N ILE A 91 -4.22 16.26 0.43
CA ILE A 91 -5.59 15.70 0.50
C ILE A 91 -5.83 15.06 1.87
N PHE A 92 -4.93 14.18 2.32
CA PHE A 92 -5.11 13.53 3.61
C PHE A 92 -4.97 14.46 4.82
N LEU A 93 -4.16 15.52 4.72
CA LEU A 93 -4.06 16.54 5.77
C LEU A 93 -5.30 17.43 5.84
N LEU A 94 -5.85 17.84 4.69
CA LEU A 94 -7.05 18.69 4.64
C LEU A 94 -8.32 17.92 5.03
N PHE A 95 -8.41 16.66 4.63
CA PHE A 95 -9.61 15.83 4.83
C PHE A 95 -9.44 14.77 5.94
N PHE A 96 -8.51 14.95 6.88
CA PHE A 96 -8.27 13.98 7.96
C PHE A 96 -9.51 13.70 8.83
N LYS A 97 -10.41 14.70 8.98
CA LYS A 97 -11.68 14.56 9.72
C LYS A 97 -12.78 13.82 8.96
N LYS A 98 -12.61 13.62 7.64
CA LYS A 98 -13.59 12.94 6.78
C LYS A 98 -13.44 11.41 6.80
N VAL A 99 -12.30 10.90 7.27
CA VAL A 99 -12.02 9.47 7.40
C VAL A 99 -11.80 9.10 8.86
N ARG A 100 -12.00 7.81 9.20
CA ARG A 100 -11.65 7.31 10.54
C ARG A 100 -10.15 7.51 10.77
N PHE A 101 -9.77 7.85 12.00
CA PHE A 101 -8.36 8.07 12.36
C PHE A 101 -7.47 6.86 12.01
N SER A 102 -7.98 5.63 12.15
CA SER A 102 -7.27 4.42 11.73
C SER A 102 -6.96 4.38 10.23
N TYR A 103 -7.86 4.88 9.38
CA TYR A 103 -7.67 4.95 7.93
C TYR A 103 -6.70 6.06 7.55
N TRP A 104 -6.78 7.20 8.23
CA TRP A 104 -5.81 8.27 8.07
C TRP A 104 -4.40 7.81 8.45
N LEU A 105 -4.25 7.12 9.59
CA LEU A 105 -2.97 6.57 10.04
C LEU A 105 -2.41 5.54 9.04
N PHE A 106 -3.25 4.64 8.54
CA PHE A 106 -2.89 3.70 7.49
C PHE A 106 -2.39 4.42 6.23
N ALA A 107 -3.09 5.47 5.79
CA ALA A 107 -2.69 6.26 4.63
C ALA A 107 -1.34 6.96 4.86
N MET A 108 -1.16 7.64 5.99
CA MET A 108 0.10 8.33 6.31
C MET A 108 1.27 7.36 6.40
N TYR A 109 1.09 6.23 7.09
CA TYR A 109 2.10 5.17 7.14
C TYR A 109 2.47 4.67 5.74
N SER A 110 1.47 4.38 4.91
CA SER A 110 1.67 3.83 3.56
C SER A 110 2.33 4.81 2.58
N ILE A 111 2.30 6.12 2.86
CA ILE A 111 3.01 7.14 2.07
C ILE A 111 4.41 7.40 2.66
N LEU A 112 4.51 7.62 3.97
CA LEU A 112 5.75 8.09 4.60
C LEU A 112 6.84 7.01 4.61
N VAL A 113 6.48 5.74 4.79
CA VAL A 113 7.45 4.64 4.76
C VAL A 113 8.17 4.53 3.42
N PRO A 114 7.50 4.37 2.26
CA PRO A 114 8.20 4.34 0.98
C PRO A 114 8.89 5.68 0.67
N LEU A 115 8.29 6.82 1.02
CA LEU A 115 8.90 8.13 0.80
C LEU A 115 10.22 8.29 1.57
N SER A 116 10.38 7.65 2.73
CA SER A 116 11.63 7.64 3.49
C SER A 116 12.78 6.89 2.81
N THR A 117 12.52 6.23 1.68
CA THR A 117 13.50 5.44 0.92
C THR A 117 13.76 5.97 -0.50
N GLY A 118 13.05 7.03 -0.91
CA GLY A 118 13.18 7.67 -2.22
C GLY A 118 11.83 8.03 -2.85
N ILE A 119 11.89 8.83 -3.92
CA ILE A 119 10.69 9.32 -4.62
C ILE A 119 10.15 8.34 -5.68
N GLN A 120 11.00 7.43 -6.12
CA GLN A 120 10.69 6.51 -7.21
C GLN A 120 9.49 5.62 -6.89
N SER A 121 8.54 5.58 -7.82
CA SER A 121 7.29 4.82 -7.79
C SER A 121 6.26 5.31 -6.77
N MET A 122 6.37 6.53 -6.22
CA MET A 122 5.40 7.03 -5.25
C MET A 122 3.94 7.00 -5.71
N PRO A 123 3.60 7.37 -6.97
CA PRO A 123 2.22 7.23 -7.45
C PRO A 123 1.67 5.81 -7.33
N ARG A 124 2.49 4.78 -7.59
CA ARG A 124 2.11 3.37 -7.44
C ARG A 124 1.78 3.03 -5.98
N TYR A 125 2.59 3.51 -5.02
CA TYR A 125 2.32 3.27 -3.60
C TYR A 125 1.08 4.00 -3.11
N ILE A 126 0.82 5.19 -3.63
CA ILE A 126 -0.34 6.00 -3.23
C ILE A 126 -1.64 5.46 -3.81
N LEU A 127 -1.65 5.01 -5.06
CA LEU A 127 -2.87 4.53 -5.73
C LEU A 127 -3.47 3.28 -5.06
N VAL A 128 -2.72 2.51 -4.28
CA VAL A 128 -3.28 1.36 -3.54
C VAL A 128 -3.91 1.76 -2.19
N ILE A 129 -3.81 3.03 -1.78
CA ILE A 129 -4.29 3.53 -0.50
C ILE A 129 -5.80 3.76 -0.57
N PHE A 130 -6.58 2.74 -0.21
CA PHE A 130 -8.04 2.76 -0.35
C PHE A 130 -8.76 3.97 0.27
N PRO A 131 -8.32 4.57 1.40
CA PRO A 131 -8.99 5.75 1.96
C PRO A 131 -9.00 6.96 1.01
N LEU A 132 -8.08 7.04 0.05
CA LEU A 132 -8.08 8.07 -0.97
C LEU A 132 -9.36 8.02 -1.80
N TYR A 133 -9.82 6.82 -2.15
CA TYR A 133 -11.04 6.61 -2.93
C TYR A 133 -12.31 6.89 -2.13
N ILE A 134 -12.30 6.66 -0.82
CA ILE A 134 -13.41 7.05 0.07
C ILE A 134 -13.59 8.58 0.03
N LEU A 135 -12.49 9.33 0.05
CA LEU A 135 -12.53 10.79 -0.05
C LEU A 135 -13.03 11.25 -1.43
N PHE A 136 -12.60 10.60 -2.52
CA PHE A 136 -13.08 10.93 -3.86
C PHE A 136 -14.56 10.60 -4.08
N ALA A 137 -15.08 9.54 -3.46
CA ALA A 137 -16.50 9.21 -3.50
C ALA A 137 -17.37 10.27 -2.80
N ASP A 138 -16.89 10.89 -1.70
CA ASP A 138 -17.62 12.00 -1.05
C ASP A 138 -17.72 13.24 -1.95
N ILE A 139 -16.77 13.41 -2.88
CA ILE A 139 -16.72 14.53 -3.85
C ILE A 139 -17.57 14.22 -5.09
N SER A 140 -17.54 12.97 -5.57
CA SER A 140 -18.29 12.54 -6.76
C SER A 140 -19.73 12.18 -6.40
N LYS A 141 -20.66 13.13 -6.57
CA LYS A 141 -22.08 12.92 -6.20
C LYS A 141 -22.94 12.27 -7.28
N LYS A 142 -22.39 11.95 -8.46
CA LYS A 142 -23.15 11.42 -9.61
C LYS A 142 -22.49 10.14 -10.14
N HIS A 143 -23.24 9.03 -10.17
CA HIS A 143 -22.76 7.74 -10.66
C HIS A 143 -22.27 7.77 -12.11
N LEU A 144 -22.92 8.53 -12.99
CA LEU A 144 -22.50 8.64 -14.39
C LEU A 144 -21.07 9.21 -14.54
N SER A 145 -20.66 10.13 -13.66
CA SER A 145 -19.28 10.64 -13.66
C SER A 145 -18.28 9.58 -13.17
N GLU A 146 -18.67 8.71 -12.25
CA GLU A 146 -17.80 7.63 -11.75
C GLU A 146 -17.54 6.58 -12.83
N ASP A 147 -18.60 6.17 -13.54
CA ASP A 147 -18.51 5.19 -14.63
C ASP A 147 -17.65 5.72 -15.79
N LEU A 148 -17.86 6.98 -16.18
CA LEU A 148 -17.07 7.60 -17.24
C LEU A 148 -15.59 7.76 -16.85
N VAL A 149 -15.31 8.15 -15.61
CA VAL A 149 -13.93 8.27 -15.11
C VAL A 149 -13.27 6.89 -15.04
N THR A 150 -13.99 5.88 -14.58
CA THR A 150 -13.49 4.50 -14.50
C THR A 150 -13.22 3.95 -15.90
N LEU A 151 -14.13 4.14 -16.85
CA LEU A 151 -13.95 3.74 -18.24
C LEU A 151 -12.74 4.45 -18.87
N PHE A 152 -12.60 5.75 -18.64
CA PHE A 152 -11.45 6.51 -19.12
C PHE A 152 -10.13 5.97 -18.56
N PHE A 153 -10.04 5.70 -17.26
CA PHE A 153 -8.84 5.11 -16.65
C PHE A 153 -8.58 3.67 -17.12
N ALA A 154 -9.62 2.88 -17.36
CA ALA A 154 -9.46 1.53 -17.90
C ALA A 154 -8.90 1.56 -19.33
N LEU A 155 -9.42 2.46 -20.17
CA LEU A 155 -8.94 2.64 -21.54
C LEU A 155 -7.50 3.17 -21.59
N ILE A 156 -7.17 4.17 -20.77
CA ILE A 156 -5.80 4.71 -20.73
C ILE A 156 -4.83 3.65 -20.21
N GLN A 157 -5.21 2.85 -19.21
CA GLN A 157 -4.38 1.75 -18.71
C GLN A 157 -4.13 0.69 -19.80
N GLY A 158 -5.18 0.31 -20.54
CA GLY A 158 -5.05 -0.62 -21.67
C GLY A 158 -4.13 -0.07 -22.76
N PHE A 159 -4.30 1.21 -23.12
CA PHE A 159 -3.45 1.89 -24.09
C PHE A 159 -1.98 1.93 -23.65
N LEU A 160 -1.70 2.34 -22.41
CA LEU A 160 -0.35 2.35 -21.85
C LEU A 160 0.26 0.94 -21.80
N MET A 161 -0.53 -0.09 -21.51
CA MET A 161 -0.07 -1.48 -21.50
C MET A 161 0.33 -1.96 -22.90
N VAL A 162 -0.45 -1.62 -23.93
CA VAL A 162 -0.07 -1.89 -25.34
C VAL A 162 1.24 -1.18 -25.67
N PHE A 163 1.40 0.07 -25.23
CA PHE A 163 2.61 0.82 -25.52
C PHE A 163 3.85 0.21 -24.88
N TRP A 164 3.73 -0.17 -23.61
CA TRP A 164 4.79 -0.83 -22.85
C TRP A 164 5.18 -2.19 -23.47
N THR A 165 4.19 -3.03 -23.82
CA THR A 165 4.46 -4.34 -24.44
C THR A 165 5.09 -4.27 -25.83
N ASN A 166 4.87 -3.18 -26.56
CA ASN A 166 5.49 -2.95 -27.86
C ASN A 166 6.82 -2.17 -27.77
N GLY A 167 7.29 -1.82 -26.56
CA GLY A 167 8.54 -1.10 -26.36
C GLY A 167 8.53 0.34 -26.85
N PHE A 168 7.35 0.97 -26.93
CA PHE A 168 7.26 2.39 -27.27
C PHE A 168 7.72 3.25 -26.08
N ASN A 169 8.56 4.25 -26.36
CA ASN A 169 9.21 5.14 -25.37
C ASN A 169 8.25 6.01 -24.52
N LEU A 170 6.93 5.87 -24.69
CA LEU A 170 5.94 6.60 -23.90
C LEU A 170 5.81 6.04 -22.47
N VAL A 171 6.15 4.77 -22.27
CA VAL A 171 6.10 4.08 -20.98
C VAL A 171 7.44 3.37 -20.77
N ILE A 172 8.25 3.88 -19.84
CA ILE A 172 9.54 3.29 -19.43
C ILE A 172 9.27 2.28 -18.32
#